data_AF-A0A920LZH4-F1
#
_entry.id   AF-A0A920LZH4-F1
#
_cell.length_a   1.000
_cell.length_b   1.000
_cell.length_c   1.000
_cell.angle_alpha   90.00
_cell.angle_beta   90.00
_cell.angle_gamma   90.00
#
_symmetry.space_group_name_H-M   'P 1'
#
loop_
_entity.id
_entity.type
_entity.pdbx_description
1 polymer ?
#
loop_
_entity_poly.entity_id
_entity_poly.type
_entity_poly.pdbx_seq_one_letter_code
_entity_poly.pdbx_strand_id
1 'polypeptide(L)' 'MKRHFNIIKIPVLYGGSVKAVNSADIFSLKNVDGGLIGGASLIASEFCKIYDTL' A
#
# COMPACT_ATOMS: atom_id res chain seq x y z
N MET A 1 -4.60 29.50 0.08
CA MET A 1 -3.81 29.08 -1.11
C MET A 1 -4.16 27.63 -1.46
N LYS A 2 -4.94 27.38 -2.51
CA LYS A 2 -5.05 26.03 -3.10
C LYS A 2 -3.97 25.92 -4.17
N ARG A 3 -2.92 25.15 -3.92
CA ARG A 3 -1.90 24.86 -4.94
C ARG A 3 -2.55 23.94 -5.96
N HIS A 4 -2.76 24.43 -7.19
CA HIS A 4 -3.18 23.59 -8.31
C HIS A 4 -1.95 22.81 -8.77
N PHE A 5 -1.88 21.55 -8.39
CA PHE A 5 -0.93 20.61 -8.97
C PHE A 5 -1.62 19.93 -10.15
N ASN A 6 -0.96 19.90 -11.31
CA ASN A 6 -1.46 19.18 -12.48
C ASN A 6 -1.14 17.68 -12.30
N ILE A 7 -1.88 17.02 -11.41
CA ILE A 7 -1.67 15.61 -11.08
C ILE A 7 -2.59 14.75 -11.95
N ILE A 8 -1.98 13.98 -12.85
CA ILE A 8 -2.69 13.11 -13.80
C ILE A 8 -3.31 11.89 -13.08
N LYS A 9 -2.69 11.43 -11.98
CA LYS A 9 -3.21 10.34 -11.12
C LYS A 9 -2.72 10.52 -9.69
N ILE A 10 -3.63 10.53 -8.71
CA ILE A 10 -3.30 10.55 -7.28
C ILE A 10 -3.33 9.11 -6.77
N PRO A 11 -2.22 8.54 -6.27
CA PRO A 11 -2.22 7.20 -5.69
C PRO A 11 -3.10 7.11 -4.44
N VAL A 12 -3.91 6.06 -4.35
CA VAL A 12 -4.72 5.72 -3.18
C VAL A 12 -4.09 4.52 -2.48
N LEU A 13 -3.47 4.76 -1.32
CA LEU A 13 -2.82 3.71 -0.53
C LEU A 13 -3.74 3.18 0.56
N TYR A 14 -3.73 1.86 0.77
CA TYR A 14 -4.45 1.21 1.86
C TYR A 14 -3.59 1.13 3.14
N GLY A 15 -4.09 1.61 4.28
CA GLY A 15 -3.34 1.75 5.53
C GLY A 15 -3.86 0.95 6.73
N GLY A 16 -4.58 -0.16 6.52
CA GLY A 16 -5.25 -0.92 7.58
C GLY A 16 -4.69 -2.33 7.80
N SER A 17 -3.78 -2.54 8.76
CA SER A 17 -3.32 -3.89 9.15
C SER A 17 -2.91 -4.81 7.97
N VAL A 18 -2.18 -4.27 7.00
CA VAL A 18 -1.58 -5.06 5.91
C VAL A 18 -0.51 -5.99 6.49
N LYS A 19 -0.59 -7.26 6.13
CA LYS A 19 0.27 -8.37 6.55
C LYS A 19 0.57 -9.23 5.33
N ALA A 20 1.59 -10.07 5.39
CA ALA A 20 1.94 -10.97 4.29
C ALA A 20 0.77 -11.88 3.86
N VAL A 21 -0.09 -12.27 4.82
CA VAL A 21 -1.22 -13.20 4.57
C VAL A 21 -2.41 -12.57 3.85
N ASN A 22 -2.49 -11.23 3.76
CA ASN A 22 -3.64 -10.53 3.17
C ASN A 22 -3.26 -9.48 2.13
N SER A 23 -1.97 -9.21 1.92
CA SER A 23 -1.49 -8.14 1.05
C SER A 23 -1.86 -8.38 -0.42
N ALA A 24 -1.80 -9.62 -0.90
CA ALA A 24 -2.22 -9.98 -2.27
C ALA A 24 -3.70 -9.64 -2.54
N ASP A 25 -4.59 -10.01 -1.62
CA ASP A 25 -6.03 -9.71 -1.75
C ASP A 25 -6.28 -8.19 -1.74
N ILE A 26 -5.58 -7.46 -0.86
CA ILE A 26 -5.69 -6.00 -0.75
C ILE A 26 -5.18 -5.31 -2.03
N PHE A 27 -4.04 -5.72 -2.57
CA PHE A 27 -3.45 -5.11 -3.77
C PHE A 27 -4.17 -5.50 -5.06
N SER A 28 -4.98 -6.57 -5.05
CA SER A 28 -5.86 -6.90 -6.17
C SER A 28 -7.08 -5.96 -6.31
N LEU A 29 -7.35 -5.11 -5.32
CA LEU A 29 -8.52 -4.22 -5.33
C LEU A 29 -8.33 -3.09 -6.36
N LYS A 30 -9.33 -2.91 -7.22
CA LYS A 30 -9.33 -1.94 -8.35
C LYS A 30 -8.89 -0.51 -8.00
N ASN A 31 -9.14 -0.04 -6.78
CA ASN A 31 -8.85 1.34 -6.34
C ASN A 31 -7.80 1.41 -5.23
N VAL A 32 -6.95 0.38 -5.13
CA VAL A 32 -5.79 0.36 -4.23
C VAL A 32 -4.54 0.38 -5.09
N ASP A 33 -3.78 1.46 -5.00
CA ASP A 33 -2.53 1.65 -5.76
C ASP A 33 -1.29 1.19 -4.96
N GLY A 34 -1.48 0.68 -3.74
CA GLY A 34 -0.40 0.18 -2.88
C GLY A 34 -0.76 0.19 -1.38
N GLY A 35 0.24 0.03 -0.52
CA GLY A 35 0.05 -0.07 0.93
C GLY A 35 0.84 0.95 1.74
N LEU A 36 0.22 1.50 2.79
CA LEU A 36 0.88 2.24 3.86
C LEU A 36 1.09 1.30 5.05
N ILE A 37 2.28 0.72 5.15
CA ILE A 37 2.54 -0.41 6.05
C ILE A 37 3.02 0.10 7.42
N GLY A 38 2.23 -0.20 8.47
CA GLY A 38 2.56 0.11 9.86
C GLY A 38 3.49 -0.92 10.50
N GLY A 39 3.08 -1.55 11.60
CA GLY A 39 3.93 -2.46 12.39
C GLY A 39 4.57 -3.62 11.61
N ALA A 40 3.92 -4.12 10.55
CA ALA A 40 4.48 -5.17 9.69
C ALA A 40 5.76 -4.72 8.93
N SER A 41 5.97 -3.42 8.76
CA SER A 41 7.19 -2.87 8.15
C SER A 41 8.43 -3.00 9.04
N LEU A 42 8.25 -3.19 10.35
CA LEU A 42 9.34 -3.29 11.33
C LEU A 42 10.03 -4.66 11.32
N ILE A 43 9.45 -5.65 10.62
CA ILE A 43 9.99 -7.00 10.48
C ILE A 43 10.35 -7.19 9.01
N ALA A 44 11.65 -7.16 8.68
CA ALA A 44 12.12 -7.17 7.30
C ALA A 44 11.55 -8.33 6.47
N SER A 45 11.52 -9.55 7.01
CA SER A 45 10.96 -10.71 6.31
C SER A 45 9.46 -10.59 6.04
N GLU A 46 8.72 -9.93 6.92
CA GLU A 46 7.28 -9.69 6.72
C GLU A 46 7.07 -8.61 5.66
N PHE A 47 7.86 -7.54 5.73
CA PHE A 47 7.80 -6.45 4.76
C PHE A 47 8.19 -6.90 3.35
N CYS A 48 9.22 -7.75 3.20
CA CYS A 48 9.58 -8.35 1.92
C CYS A 48 8.43 -9.19 1.35
N LYS A 49 7.78 -10.02 2.17
CA LYS A 49 6.62 -10.80 1.72
C LYS A 49 5.47 -9.92 1.27
N ILE A 50 5.22 -8.79 1.95
CA ILE A 50 4.22 -7.81 1.50
C ILE A 50 4.62 -7.21 0.15
N TYR A 51 5.89 -6.83 -0.02
CA TYR A 51 6.41 -6.29 -1.28
C TYR A 51 6.29 -7.29 -2.45
N ASP A 52 6.55 -8.57 -2.22
CA ASP A 52 6.48 -9.62 -3.24
C ASP A 52 5.04 -9.87 -3.75
N THR A 53 4.02 -9.28 -3.10
CA THR A 53 2.61 -9.36 -3.53
C THR A 53 2.11 -8.14 -4.32
N LEU A 54 2.96 -7.13 -4.53
CA LEU A 54 2.66 -5.98 -5.39
C LEU A 54 2.68 -6.33 -6.88
#